data_AF-A0A7S1RMU7-F1
#
_entry.id   AF-A0A7S1RMU7-F1
#
_cell.length_a   1.000
_cell.length_b   1.000
_cell.length_c   1.000
_cell.angle_alpha   90.00
_cell.angle_beta   90.00
_cell.angle_gamma   90.00
#
_symmetry.space_group_name_H-M   'P 1'
#
loop_
_entity.id
_entity.type
_entity.pdbx_description
1 polymer ?
#
loop_
_entity_poly.entity_id
_entity_poly.type
_entity_poly.pdbx_seq_one_letter_code
_entity_poly.pdbx_strand_id
1 'polypeptide(L)'
;VRSLTFSLIAVAIALFVGVLHTLENYAYIQHVWKVPHTGLAQAAALQTENAFYYSYYAELVQAEDLVQGLEEIIWDRRSEYPDVLNAIRRFNIYQEIVLALEYRLLRTLGVASVDPWDFFRYNILVLNGVGHGALALLSAEISG
;
A
#
# COMPACT_ATOMS: atom_id res chain seq x y z
N VAL A 1 -14.25 -21.42 30.26
CA VAL A 1 -15.46 -20.58 30.07
C VAL A 1 -15.00 -19.12 30.10
N ARG A 2 -14.96 -18.44 28.93
CA ARG A 2 -14.51 -17.05 28.84
C ARG A 2 -15.42 -16.15 29.71
N SER A 3 -14.85 -15.21 30.46
CA SER A 3 -15.67 -14.24 31.17
C SER A 3 -16.25 -13.25 30.15
N LEU A 4 -17.57 -13.04 30.24
CA LEU A 4 -18.27 -12.08 29.40
C LEU A 4 -17.64 -10.68 29.50
N THR A 5 -17.13 -10.32 30.68
CA THR A 5 -16.47 -9.04 30.95
C THR A 5 -15.20 -8.84 30.14
N PHE A 6 -14.34 -9.84 30.02
CA PHE A 6 -13.12 -9.75 29.21
C PHE A 6 -13.45 -9.53 27.73
N SER A 7 -14.43 -10.27 27.20
CA SER A 7 -14.86 -10.15 25.80
C SER A 7 -15.43 -8.77 25.49
N LEU A 8 -16.21 -8.19 26.41
CA LEU A 8 -16.76 -6.84 26.27
C LEU A 8 -15.68 -5.76 26.28
N ILE A 9 -14.66 -5.88 27.14
CA ILE A 9 -13.53 -4.95 27.19
C ILE A 9 -12.72 -5.02 25.90
N ALA A 10 -12.43 -6.23 25.39
CA ALA A 10 -11.70 -6.41 24.14
C ALA A 10 -12.44 -5.79 22.94
N VAL A 11 -13.75 -6.01 22.84
CA VAL A 11 -14.59 -5.40 21.79
C VAL A 11 -14.61 -3.87 21.91
N ALA A 12 -14.73 -3.33 23.13
CA ALA A 12 -14.71 -1.89 23.34
C ALA A 12 -13.38 -1.25 22.90
N ILE A 13 -12.24 -1.88 23.23
CA ILE A 13 -10.92 -1.43 22.79
C ILE A 13 -10.79 -1.51 21.27
N ALA A 14 -11.21 -2.63 20.66
CA ALA A 14 -11.14 -2.82 19.21
C ALA A 14 -11.96 -1.76 18.46
N LEU A 15 -13.18 -1.45 18.92
CA LEU A 15 -14.02 -0.40 18.34
C LEU A 15 -13.39 0.99 18.52
N PHE A 16 -12.85 1.29 19.71
CA PHE A 16 -12.19 2.57 19.96
C PHE A 16 -10.98 2.79 19.06
N VAL A 17 -10.10 1.79 18.94
CA VAL A 17 -8.92 1.84 18.06
C VAL A 17 -9.35 1.95 16.59
N GLY A 18 -10.37 1.21 16.17
CA GLY A 18 -10.91 1.29 14.80
C GLY A 18 -11.46 2.67 14.45
N VAL A 19 -12.15 3.32 15.39
CA VAL A 19 -12.61 4.71 15.23
C VAL A 19 -11.44 5.67 15.09
N LEU A 20 -10.44 5.58 15.98
CA LEU A 20 -9.24 6.42 15.91
C LEU A 20 -8.50 6.25 14.58
N HIS A 21 -8.31 5.01 14.12
CA HIS A 21 -7.67 4.70 12.85
C HIS A 21 -8.46 5.26 11.65
N THR A 22 -9.79 5.19 11.70
CA THR A 22 -10.64 5.76 10.65
C THR A 22 -10.50 7.30 10.61
N LEU A 23 -10.46 7.95 11.77
CA LEU A 23 -10.28 9.40 11.87
C LEU A 23 -8.89 9.84 11.39
N GLU A 24 -7.85 9.10 11.75
CA GLU A 24 -6.48 9.32 11.27
C GLU A 24 -6.41 9.23 9.75
N ASN A 25 -6.93 8.13 9.17
CA ASN A 25 -6.97 7.96 7.72
C ASN A 25 -7.77 9.05 7.03
N TYR A 26 -8.91 9.46 7.59
CA TYR A 26 -9.70 10.55 7.04
C TYR A 26 -8.90 11.86 7.01
N ALA A 27 -8.22 12.21 8.10
CA ALA A 27 -7.39 13.40 8.18
C ALA A 27 -6.17 13.34 7.23
N TYR A 28 -5.53 12.17 7.12
CA TYR A 28 -4.44 11.90 6.18
C TYR A 28 -4.90 12.12 4.74
N ILE A 29 -5.99 11.47 4.35
CA ILE A 29 -6.59 11.56 3.02
C ILE A 29 -6.90 13.03 2.69
N GLN A 30 -7.51 13.79 3.60
CA GLN A 30 -7.79 15.21 3.38
C GLN A 30 -6.55 16.07 3.12
N HIS A 31 -5.39 15.73 3.71
CA HIS A 31 -4.14 16.43 3.42
C HIS A 31 -3.60 16.05 2.03
N VAL A 32 -3.59 14.74 1.71
CA VAL A 32 -3.08 14.24 0.44
C VAL A 32 -3.94 14.70 -0.75
N TRP A 33 -5.26 14.87 -0.59
CA TRP A 33 -6.13 15.40 -1.66
C TRP A 33 -5.77 16.80 -2.12
N LYS A 34 -5.09 17.60 -1.29
CA LYS A 34 -4.66 18.96 -1.64
C LYS A 34 -3.34 18.97 -2.42
N VAL A 35 -2.69 17.82 -2.55
CA VAL A 35 -1.38 17.70 -3.18
C VAL A 35 -1.54 17.82 -4.70
N PRO A 36 -0.71 18.64 -5.37
CA PRO A 36 -0.68 18.69 -6.82
C PRO A 36 -0.43 17.31 -7.42
N HIS A 37 -1.08 17.00 -8.55
CA HIS A 37 -0.89 15.73 -9.26
C HIS A 37 0.37 15.78 -10.13
N THR A 38 1.50 16.14 -9.51
CA THR A 38 2.83 16.07 -10.11
C THR A 38 3.58 14.91 -9.48
N GLY A 39 4.37 14.15 -10.26
CA GLY A 39 5.01 12.93 -9.76
C GLY A 39 5.85 13.14 -8.48
N LEU A 40 6.51 14.31 -8.36
CA LEU A 40 7.26 14.68 -7.16
C LEU A 40 6.37 15.02 -5.97
N ALA A 41 5.30 15.81 -6.16
CA ALA A 41 4.42 16.18 -5.07
C ALA A 41 3.64 14.97 -4.56
N GLN A 42 3.21 14.08 -5.46
CA GLN A 42 2.65 12.78 -5.13
C GLN A 42 3.63 11.98 -4.29
N ALA A 43 4.83 11.68 -4.79
CA ALA A 43 5.84 10.93 -4.03
C ALA A 43 6.14 11.56 -2.65
N ALA A 44 6.25 12.89 -2.57
CA ALA A 44 6.49 13.60 -1.30
C ALA A 44 5.31 13.55 -0.31
N ALA A 45 4.10 13.26 -0.78
CA ALA A 45 2.90 13.10 0.06
C ALA A 45 2.79 11.72 0.71
N LEU A 46 3.53 10.72 0.20
CA LEU A 46 3.67 9.45 0.88
C LEU A 46 4.75 9.56 1.96
N GLN A 47 4.51 8.90 3.09
CA GLN A 47 5.57 8.70 4.08
C GLN A 47 6.72 7.96 3.40
N THR A 48 7.95 8.38 3.68
CA THR A 48 9.19 8.04 2.93
C THR A 48 9.26 6.63 2.36
N GLU A 49 8.99 5.59 3.16
CA GLU A 49 9.01 4.20 2.72
C GLU A 49 7.92 3.87 1.68
N ASN A 50 6.69 4.37 1.87
CA ASN A 50 5.63 4.18 0.87
C ASN A 50 5.94 4.90 -0.44
N ALA A 51 6.62 6.05 -0.38
CA ALA A 51 7.06 6.77 -1.58
C ALA A 51 8.09 5.95 -2.37
N PHE A 52 8.97 5.25 -1.66
CA PHE A 52 9.93 4.32 -2.24
C PHE A 52 9.23 3.14 -2.94
N TYR A 53 8.28 2.46 -2.27
CA TYR A 53 7.50 1.38 -2.90
C TYR A 53 6.67 1.86 -4.09
N TYR A 54 6.02 3.03 -3.96
CA TYR A 54 5.27 3.64 -5.04
C TYR A 54 6.13 3.86 -6.29
N SER A 55 7.42 4.19 -6.15
CA SER A 55 8.29 4.42 -7.31
C SER A 55 8.41 3.20 -8.22
N TYR A 56 8.49 1.98 -7.65
CA TYR A 56 8.53 0.73 -8.42
C TYR A 56 7.18 0.41 -9.07
N TYR A 57 6.08 0.61 -8.35
CA TYR A 57 4.74 0.48 -8.93
C TYR A 57 4.54 1.44 -10.10
N ALA A 58 4.89 2.72 -9.91
CA ALA A 58 4.71 3.76 -10.90
C ALA A 58 5.53 3.49 -12.17
N GLU A 59 6.76 3.03 -12.02
CA GLU A 59 7.64 2.61 -13.12
C GLU A 59 7.00 1.51 -13.98
N LEU A 60 6.49 0.44 -13.35
CA LEU A 60 5.84 -0.66 -14.07
C LEU A 60 4.52 -0.24 -14.74
N VAL A 61 3.78 0.69 -14.15
CA VAL A 61 2.55 1.22 -14.73
C VAL A 61 2.82 2.16 -15.90
N GLN A 62 3.91 2.93 -15.84
CA GLN A 62 4.31 3.89 -16.88
C GLN A 62 5.08 3.25 -18.02
N ALA A 63 5.72 2.09 -17.78
CA ALA A 63 6.44 1.34 -18.80
C ALA A 63 5.49 0.89 -19.92
N GLU A 64 5.91 1.15 -21.17
CA GLU A 64 5.21 0.69 -22.37
C GLU A 64 5.09 -0.84 -22.37
N ASP A 65 6.19 -1.51 -22.04
CA ASP A 65 6.27 -2.96 -21.90
C ASP A 65 6.60 -3.37 -20.45
N LEU A 66 5.90 -4.38 -19.95
CA LEU A 66 6.08 -4.85 -18.57
C LEU A 66 7.41 -5.58 -18.39
N VAL A 67 7.85 -6.32 -19.42
CA VAL A 67 9.09 -7.10 -19.35
C VAL A 67 10.27 -6.14 -19.26
N GLN A 68 10.26 -5.08 -20.06
CA GLN A 68 11.25 -4.01 -19.96
C GLN A 68 11.26 -3.37 -18.56
N GLY A 69 10.10 -2.97 -18.03
CA GLY A 69 10.04 -2.39 -16.69
C GLY A 69 10.53 -3.34 -15.60
N LEU A 70 10.23 -4.64 -15.71
CA LEU A 70 10.75 -5.65 -14.78
C LEU A 70 12.27 -5.84 -14.91
N GLU A 71 12.82 -5.74 -16.12
CA GLU A 71 14.27 -5.82 -16.33
C GLU A 71 15.00 -4.66 -15.66
N GLU A 72 14.48 -3.44 -15.75
CA GLU A 72 15.01 -2.25 -15.08
C GLU A 72 15.01 -2.42 -13.55
N ILE A 73 13.96 -3.01 -13.00
CA ILE A 73 13.85 -3.32 -11.56
C ILE A 73 14.78 -4.48 -11.13
N ILE A 74 14.99 -5.48 -11.99
CA ILE A 74 15.88 -6.62 -11.72
C ILE A 74 17.35 -6.20 -11.74
N TRP A 75 17.69 -5.21 -12.57
CA TRP A 75 19.03 -4.65 -12.70
C TRP A 75 19.09 -3.22 -12.16
N ASP A 76 18.56 -3.03 -10.95
CA ASP A 76 18.43 -1.72 -10.33
C ASP A 76 19.80 -1.17 -9.92
N ARG A 77 20.15 0.01 -10.46
CA ARG A 77 21.38 0.76 -10.14
C ARG A 77 21.13 2.03 -9.34
N ARG A 78 19.85 2.43 -9.21
CA ARG A 78 19.46 3.71 -8.59
C ARG A 78 19.41 3.62 -7.08
N SER A 79 19.15 2.43 -6.53
CA SER A 79 18.92 2.27 -5.09
C SER A 79 20.22 2.15 -4.31
N GLU A 80 21.25 1.52 -4.88
CA GLU A 80 22.54 1.28 -4.22
C GLU A 80 23.73 1.47 -5.19
N TYR A 81 23.98 2.70 -5.65
CA TYR A 81 25.18 2.97 -6.46
C TYR A 81 26.46 2.80 -5.62
N PRO A 82 27.53 2.15 -6.14
CA PRO A 82 27.78 1.74 -7.53
C PRO A 82 27.26 0.35 -7.91
N ASP A 83 26.67 -0.37 -6.97
CA ASP A 83 26.26 -1.75 -7.17
C ASP A 83 24.98 -1.85 -8.03
N VAL A 84 24.80 -3.02 -8.63
CA VAL A 84 23.59 -3.39 -9.35
C VAL A 84 22.96 -4.54 -8.61
N LEU A 85 21.71 -4.38 -8.18
CA LEU A 85 21.01 -5.38 -7.41
C LEU A 85 19.62 -5.65 -7.95
N ASN A 86 19.09 -6.80 -7.53
CA ASN A 86 17.73 -7.18 -7.83
C ASN A 86 16.79 -6.56 -6.79
N ALA A 87 16.10 -5.48 -7.16
CA ALA A 87 15.22 -4.76 -6.25
C ALA A 87 14.06 -5.64 -5.75
N ILE A 88 13.55 -6.55 -6.60
CA ILE A 88 12.49 -7.50 -6.25
C ILE A 88 12.87 -8.30 -4.99
N ARG A 89 14.05 -8.93 -5.02
CA ARG A 89 14.53 -9.76 -3.91
C ARG A 89 15.04 -8.94 -2.73
N ARG A 90 15.73 -7.82 -3.00
CA ARG A 90 16.35 -7.00 -1.95
C ARG A 90 15.32 -6.26 -1.10
N PHE A 91 14.27 -5.73 -1.73
CA PHE A 91 13.27 -4.88 -1.09
C PHE A 91 11.89 -5.53 -0.97
N ASN A 92 11.72 -6.78 -1.41
CA ASN A 92 10.47 -7.53 -1.31
C ASN A 92 9.26 -6.85 -2.01
N ILE A 93 9.50 -6.18 -3.14
CA ILE A 93 8.48 -5.39 -3.88
C ILE A 93 7.51 -6.24 -4.71
N TYR A 94 7.25 -7.47 -4.30
CA TYR A 94 6.34 -8.38 -4.99
C TYR A 94 4.91 -7.83 -5.00
N GLN A 95 4.51 -7.16 -3.92
CA GLN A 95 3.17 -6.61 -3.77
C GLN A 95 2.94 -5.47 -4.77
N GLU A 96 3.95 -4.63 -4.98
CA GLU A 96 3.93 -3.51 -5.94
C GLU A 96 3.85 -4.01 -7.38
N ILE A 97 4.55 -5.10 -7.71
CA ILE A 97 4.47 -5.75 -9.03
C ILE A 97 3.06 -6.28 -9.29
N VAL A 98 2.46 -6.96 -8.31
CA VAL A 98 1.09 -7.48 -8.41
C VAL A 98 0.09 -6.35 -8.60
N LEU A 99 0.21 -5.27 -7.82
CA LEU A 99 -0.63 -4.07 -7.95
C LEU A 99 -0.47 -3.39 -9.31
N ALA A 100 0.75 -3.30 -9.84
CA ALA A 100 1.00 -2.72 -11.16
C ALA A 100 0.36 -3.56 -12.27
N LEU A 101 0.47 -4.89 -12.18
CA LEU A 101 -0.18 -5.82 -13.12
C LEU A 101 -1.71 -5.70 -13.05
N GLU A 102 -2.28 -5.69 -11.86
CA GLU A 102 -3.72 -5.50 -11.64
C GLU A 102 -4.20 -4.19 -12.27
N TYR A 103 -3.51 -3.09 -12.00
CA TYR A 103 -3.86 -1.78 -12.55
C TYR A 103 -3.77 -1.76 -14.08
N ARG A 104 -2.68 -2.29 -14.67
CA ARG A 104 -2.54 -2.40 -16.13
C ARG A 104 -3.67 -3.24 -16.74
N LEU A 105 -4.01 -4.38 -16.12
CA LEU A 105 -5.11 -5.22 -16.56
C LEU A 105 -6.44 -4.46 -16.54
N LEU A 106 -6.79 -3.83 -15.41
CA LEU A 106 -8.02 -3.04 -15.28
C LEU A 106 -8.07 -1.89 -16.29
N ARG A 107 -6.93 -1.25 -16.59
CA ARG A 107 -6.83 -0.23 -17.64
C ARG A 107 -7.07 -0.81 -19.03
N THR A 108 -6.47 -1.95 -19.36
CA THR A 108 -6.70 -2.62 -20.66
C THR A 108 -8.15 -3.07 -20.84
N LEU A 109 -8.83 -3.45 -19.75
CA LEU A 109 -10.25 -3.82 -19.75
C LEU A 109 -11.18 -2.59 -19.77
N GLY A 110 -10.65 -1.36 -19.71
CA GLY A 110 -11.44 -0.13 -19.65
C GLY A 110 -12.19 0.07 -18.33
N VAL A 111 -11.82 -0.66 -17.27
CA VAL A 111 -12.45 -0.62 -15.95
C VAL A 111 -11.72 0.34 -15.00
N ALA A 112 -10.41 0.56 -15.22
CA ALA A 112 -9.66 1.54 -14.43
C ALA A 112 -10.10 2.97 -14.79
N SER A 113 -10.93 3.56 -13.93
CA SER A 113 -11.39 4.95 -14.04
C SER A 113 -10.60 5.93 -13.17
N VAL A 114 -9.65 5.42 -12.38
CA VAL A 114 -8.87 6.20 -11.42
C VAL A 114 -7.42 6.35 -11.86
N ASP A 115 -6.80 7.47 -11.47
CA ASP A 115 -5.38 7.70 -11.68
C ASP A 115 -4.53 6.63 -10.98
N PRO A 116 -3.34 6.28 -11.52
CA PRO A 116 -2.47 5.26 -10.93
C PRO A 116 -2.12 5.53 -9.47
N TRP A 117 -1.93 6.81 -9.14
CA TRP A 117 -1.67 7.30 -7.80
C TRP A 117 -2.81 6.96 -6.85
N ASP A 118 -4.03 7.28 -7.27
CA ASP A 118 -5.24 7.06 -6.48
C ASP A 118 -5.50 5.57 -6.30
N PHE A 119 -5.27 4.77 -7.35
CA PHE A 119 -5.35 3.32 -7.27
C PHE A 119 -4.40 2.74 -6.21
N PHE A 120 -3.13 3.17 -6.21
CA PHE A 120 -2.12 2.68 -5.28
C PHE A 120 -2.46 3.01 -3.83
N ARG A 121 -2.81 4.28 -3.54
CA ARG A 121 -3.12 4.71 -2.17
C ARG A 121 -4.39 4.05 -1.62
N TYR A 122 -5.41 3.81 -2.46
CA TYR A 122 -6.62 3.11 -2.01
C TYR A 122 -6.30 1.66 -1.64
N ASN A 123 -5.44 1.00 -2.40
CA ASN A 123 -4.98 -0.34 -2.06
C ASN A 123 -4.20 -0.37 -0.75
N ILE A 124 -3.29 0.58 -0.51
CA ILE A 124 -2.60 0.69 0.79
C ILE A 124 -3.60 0.80 1.95
N LEU A 125 -4.59 1.68 1.82
CA LEU A 125 -5.60 1.90 2.86
C LEU A 125 -6.43 0.64 3.12
N VAL A 126 -6.91 0.00 2.06
CA VAL A 126 -7.73 -1.22 2.14
C VAL A 126 -6.92 -2.37 2.74
N LEU A 127 -5.69 -2.60 2.27
CA LEU A 127 -4.82 -3.67 2.77
C LEU A 127 -4.41 -3.44 4.23
N ASN A 128 -4.15 -2.18 4.63
CA ASN A 128 -3.94 -1.86 6.04
C ASN A 128 -5.18 -2.19 6.88
N GLY A 129 -6.37 -1.79 6.42
CA GLY A 129 -7.62 -2.08 7.12
C GLY A 129 -7.87 -3.58 7.28
N VAL A 130 -7.66 -4.36 6.21
CA VAL A 130 -7.75 -5.82 6.23
C VAL A 130 -6.71 -6.44 7.18
N GLY A 131 -5.46 -5.96 7.14
CA GLY A 131 -4.39 -6.43 8.02
C GLY A 131 -4.68 -6.20 9.50
N HIS A 132 -5.11 -4.99 9.86
CA HIS A 132 -5.53 -4.67 11.23
C HIS A 132 -6.74 -5.51 11.68
N GLY A 133 -7.71 -5.71 10.79
CA GLY A 133 -8.86 -6.58 11.05
C GLY A 133 -8.45 -8.03 11.31
N ALA A 134 -7.56 -8.58 10.47
CA ALA A 134 -7.03 -9.93 10.63
C ALA A 134 -6.25 -10.09 11.94
N LEU A 135 -5.38 -9.11 12.28
CA LEU A 135 -4.64 -9.09 13.53
C LEU A 135 -5.58 -9.04 14.75
N ALA A 136 -6.64 -8.24 14.71
CA ALA A 136 -7.62 -8.16 15.78
C ALA A 136 -8.35 -9.51 15.99
N LEU A 137 -8.75 -10.17 14.90
CA LEU A 137 -9.40 -11.49 14.96
C LEU A 137 -8.44 -12.57 15.49
N LEU A 138 -7.20 -12.61 15.00
CA LEU A 138 -6.19 -13.56 15.48
C LEU A 138 -5.83 -13.32 16.95
N SER A 139 -5.71 -12.06 17.37
CA SER A 139 -5.49 -11.70 18.77
C SER A 139 -6.64 -12.17 19.66
N ALA A 140 -7.89 -12.02 19.20
CA ALA A 140 -9.06 -12.52 19.91
C ALA A 140 -9.12 -14.05 19.99
N GLU A 141 -8.57 -14.75 19.00
CA GLU A 141 -8.44 -16.21 19.03
C GLU A 141 -7.35 -16.66 20.01
N ILE A 142 -6.15 -16.09 19.92
CA ILE A 142 -4.96 -16.49 20.70
C ILE A 142 -5.04 -16.05 22.17
N SER A 143 -5.71 -14.94 22.48
CA SER A 143 -5.95 -14.50 23.87
C SER A 143 -6.97 -15.36 24.63
N GLY A 144 -7.42 -16.47 24.03
CA GLY A 144 -8.35 -17.45 24.58
C GLY A 144 -7.76 -18.42 25.58
#